data_AF-S4P8L7-F1
#
_entry.id   AF-S4P8L7-F1
#
_cell.length_a   1.000
_cell.length_b   1.000
_cell.length_c   1.000
_cell.angle_alpha   90.00
_cell.angle_beta   90.00
_cell.angle_gamma   90.00
#
_symmetry.space_group_name_H-M   'P 1'
#
loop_
_entity.id
_entity.type
_entity.pdbx_description
1 polymer ?
#
loop_
_entity_poly.entity_id
_entity_poly.type
_entity_poly.pdbx_seq_one_letter_code
_entity_poly.pdbx_strand_id
1 'polypeptide(L)'
;MAPSTDWDEIKRLAADFQKAQLTTTAQRLSERNCVEIVSKLIELKLLDVIFTVDGKEYLTPQQLIKEIKDELYVRGGRVNTVELAKELNVDLNQINIYAADIVKSKEVQLVAGSLITHYYLEKIAREINEKLQLQGQITVGDLTLQYDLPAELLQHSVLEKYLGKLICGRQDPSDPRIFYTEEYITRTKAKIRGALMGLLKPTPISLIISHCNLAERLFLYLFDQLNAPGVLTGRQSGAQYVPSCYTKSQNEWVMNFYKQNNYLEYDALTRL
;
A
#
# COMPACT_ATOMS: atom_id res chain seq x y z
N MET A 1 -12.11 1.93 44.28
CA MET A 1 -12.46 1.12 45.48
C MET A 1 -13.90 1.51 45.81
N ALA A 2 -14.96 0.75 45.51
CA ALA A 2 -15.17 -0.69 45.60
C ALA A 2 -16.05 -1.23 44.43
N PRO A 3 -15.58 -2.25 43.70
CA PRO A 3 -16.44 -3.05 42.80
C PRO A 3 -16.51 -4.55 43.17
N SER A 4 -15.86 -4.98 44.25
CA SER A 4 -15.73 -6.41 44.59
C SER A 4 -16.99 -6.99 45.25
N THR A 5 -17.73 -6.21 46.02
CA THR A 5 -18.90 -6.69 46.79
C THR A 5 -20.10 -7.03 45.91
N ASP A 6 -20.37 -6.24 44.86
CA ASP A 6 -21.50 -6.47 43.94
C ASP A 6 -21.32 -7.72 43.09
N TRP A 7 -20.10 -7.98 42.60
CA TRP A 7 -19.86 -9.14 41.73
C TRP A 7 -19.91 -10.47 42.49
N ASP A 8 -19.46 -10.48 43.74
CA ASP A 8 -19.57 -11.67 44.60
C ASP A 8 -21.01 -11.91 45.06
N GLU A 9 -21.80 -10.84 45.25
CA GLU A 9 -23.24 -10.93 45.49
C GLU A 9 -24.00 -11.43 44.25
N ILE A 10 -23.70 -10.93 43.05
CA ILE A 10 -24.27 -11.43 41.79
C ILE A 10 -23.95 -12.91 41.59
N LYS A 11 -22.70 -13.34 41.86
CA LYS A 11 -22.33 -14.77 41.80
C LYS A 11 -23.11 -15.61 42.79
N ARG A 12 -23.32 -15.11 44.01
CA ARG A 12 -24.11 -15.80 45.03
C ARG A 12 -25.57 -15.94 44.59
N LEU A 13 -26.17 -14.86 44.10
CA LEU A 13 -27.53 -14.86 43.57
C LEU A 13 -27.68 -15.81 42.37
N ALA A 14 -26.70 -15.84 41.47
CA ALA A 14 -26.68 -16.79 40.35
C ALA A 14 -26.59 -18.25 40.83
N ALA A 15 -25.77 -18.53 41.84
CA ALA A 15 -25.66 -19.87 42.42
C ALA A 15 -26.95 -20.31 43.14
N ASP A 16 -27.58 -19.41 43.90
CA ASP A 16 -28.84 -19.69 44.58
C ASP A 16 -29.99 -19.86 43.58
N PHE A 17 -29.99 -19.08 42.50
CA PHE A 17 -30.90 -19.27 41.38
C PHE A 17 -30.70 -20.62 40.69
N GLN A 18 -29.45 -21.02 40.43
CA GLN A 18 -29.15 -22.32 39.83
C GLN A 18 -29.64 -23.48 40.72
N LYS A 19 -29.51 -23.37 42.05
CA LYS A 19 -30.08 -24.35 42.98
C LYS A 19 -31.61 -24.39 42.91
N ALA A 20 -32.27 -23.23 42.82
CA ALA A 20 -33.73 -23.17 42.67
C ALA A 20 -34.21 -23.84 41.37
N GLN A 21 -33.49 -23.64 40.26
CA GLN A 21 -33.77 -24.28 38.96
C GLN A 21 -33.71 -25.83 39.02
N LEU A 22 -32.90 -26.39 39.93
CA LEU A 22 -32.71 -27.84 40.09
C LEU A 22 -33.67 -28.48 41.11
N THR A 23 -34.37 -27.68 41.92
CA THR A 23 -35.16 -28.19 43.06
C THR A 23 -36.52 -28.71 42.61
N THR A 24 -37.25 -27.95 41.78
CA THR A 24 -38.63 -28.30 41.40
C THR A 24 -38.90 -27.95 39.94
N THR A 25 -39.60 -28.82 39.20
CA THR A 25 -39.97 -28.59 37.79
C THR A 25 -40.78 -27.30 37.58
N ALA A 26 -41.56 -26.87 38.57
CA ALA A 26 -42.32 -25.62 38.54
C ALA A 26 -41.46 -24.35 38.54
N GLN A 27 -40.23 -24.42 39.07
CA GLN A 27 -39.30 -23.29 39.11
C GLN A 27 -38.34 -23.29 37.91
N ARG A 28 -38.41 -24.31 37.05
CA ARG A 28 -37.55 -24.44 35.88
C ARG A 28 -37.97 -23.45 34.80
N LEU A 29 -37.04 -22.61 34.37
CA LEU A 29 -37.24 -21.72 33.25
C LEU A 29 -37.26 -22.52 31.95
N SER A 30 -38.41 -22.47 31.28
CA SER A 30 -38.52 -22.89 29.89
C SER A 30 -37.87 -21.83 28.98
N GLU A 31 -37.49 -22.23 27.78
CA GLU A 31 -36.98 -21.32 26.76
C GLU A 31 -37.96 -20.16 26.48
N ARG A 32 -39.26 -20.46 26.45
CA ARG A 32 -40.32 -19.46 26.31
C ARG A 32 -40.31 -18.42 27.43
N ASN A 33 -40.15 -18.86 28.68
CA ASN A 33 -40.09 -17.95 29.82
C ASN A 33 -38.83 -17.06 29.75
N CYS A 34 -37.69 -17.60 29.30
CA CYS A 34 -36.47 -16.82 29.08
C CYS A 34 -36.68 -15.73 28.02
N VAL A 35 -37.31 -16.07 26.90
CA VAL A 35 -37.65 -15.10 25.85
C VAL A 35 -38.56 -14.00 26.39
N GLU A 36 -39.61 -14.35 27.14
CA GLU A 36 -40.53 -13.35 27.73
C GLU A 36 -39.81 -12.41 28.71
N ILE A 37 -38.88 -12.92 29.53
CA ILE A 37 -38.07 -12.10 30.44
C ILE A 37 -37.17 -11.14 29.64
N VAL A 38 -36.46 -11.65 28.64
CA VAL A 38 -35.58 -10.82 27.79
C VAL A 38 -36.39 -9.76 27.05
N SER A 39 -37.53 -10.13 26.46
CA SER A 39 -38.47 -9.17 25.84
C SER A 39 -38.92 -8.10 26.82
N LYS A 40 -39.21 -8.46 28.08
CA LYS A 40 -39.60 -7.48 29.10
C LYS A 40 -38.46 -6.53 29.48
N LEU A 41 -37.23 -7.03 29.55
CA LEU A 41 -36.05 -6.20 29.80
C LEU A 41 -35.77 -5.21 28.66
N ILE A 42 -36.03 -5.64 27.41
CA ILE A 42 -35.94 -4.78 26.22
C ILE A 42 -37.04 -3.70 26.25
N GLU A 43 -38.30 -4.06 26.54
CA GLU A 43 -39.41 -3.11 26.68
C GLU A 43 -39.12 -2.03 27.72
N LEU A 44 -38.51 -2.43 28.84
CA LEU A 44 -38.12 -1.54 29.93
C LEU A 44 -36.85 -0.72 29.62
N LYS A 45 -36.23 -0.91 28.44
CA LYS A 45 -34.96 -0.29 28.02
C LYS A 45 -33.80 -0.54 29.00
N LEU A 46 -33.87 -1.65 29.72
CA LEU A 46 -32.80 -2.08 30.63
C LEU A 46 -31.73 -2.89 29.89
N LEU A 47 -32.05 -3.39 28.69
CA LEU A 47 -31.17 -4.19 27.85
C LEU A 47 -31.25 -3.76 26.39
N ASP A 48 -30.08 -3.50 25.79
CA ASP A 48 -29.93 -3.25 24.36
C ASP A 48 -29.34 -4.51 23.70
N VAL A 49 -30.06 -5.09 22.74
CA VAL A 49 -29.68 -6.34 22.09
C VAL A 49 -29.82 -6.25 20.58
N ILE A 50 -28.92 -6.96 19.92
CA ILE A 50 -28.86 -7.17 18.48
C ILE A 50 -29.30 -8.60 18.23
N PHE A 51 -30.19 -8.77 17.26
CA PHE A 51 -30.65 -10.08 16.84
C PHE A 51 -29.72 -10.64 15.76
N THR A 52 -29.38 -11.92 15.90
CA THR A 52 -28.83 -12.68 14.77
C THR A 52 -29.85 -12.79 13.65
N VAL A 53 -29.38 -12.99 12.41
CA VAL A 53 -30.27 -13.12 11.23
C VAL A 53 -31.23 -14.30 11.39
N ASP A 54 -30.80 -15.36 12.06
CA ASP A 54 -31.63 -16.53 12.38
C ASP A 54 -32.61 -16.31 13.55
N GLY A 55 -32.48 -15.20 14.28
CA GLY A 55 -33.33 -14.85 15.44
C GLY A 55 -33.14 -15.75 16.66
N LYS A 56 -32.11 -16.61 16.67
CA LYS A 56 -31.87 -17.59 17.74
C LYS A 56 -31.05 -17.04 18.90
N GLU A 57 -30.22 -16.05 18.62
CA GLU A 57 -29.25 -15.52 19.58
C GLU A 57 -29.39 -14.01 19.73
N TYR A 58 -29.14 -13.55 20.96
CA TYR A 58 -29.08 -12.14 21.34
C TYR A 58 -27.63 -11.75 21.57
N LEU A 59 -27.14 -10.75 20.83
CA LEU A 59 -25.85 -10.14 21.09
C LEU A 59 -26.00 -8.80 21.78
N THR A 60 -25.13 -8.52 22.73
CA THR A 60 -24.99 -7.15 23.22
C THR A 60 -24.06 -6.36 22.28
N PRO A 61 -24.24 -5.03 22.16
CA PRO A 61 -23.34 -4.18 21.38
C PRO A 61 -21.86 -4.35 21.74
N GLN A 62 -21.57 -4.51 23.04
CA GLN A 62 -20.20 -4.69 23.53
C GLN A 62 -19.60 -6.03 23.08
N GLN A 63 -20.42 -7.09 23.09
CA GLN A 63 -20.00 -8.40 22.62
C GLN A 63 -19.75 -8.39 21.11
N LEU A 64 -20.62 -7.74 20.32
CA LEU A 64 -20.41 -7.61 18.88
C LEU A 64 -19.10 -6.88 18.56
N ILE A 65 -18.81 -5.77 19.25
CA ILE A 65 -17.53 -5.04 19.06
C ILE A 65 -16.33 -5.95 19.36
N LYS A 66 -16.44 -6.78 20.41
CA LYS A 66 -15.38 -7.72 20.78
C LYS A 66 -15.19 -8.77 19.70
N GLU A 67 -16.26 -9.38 19.22
CA GLU A 67 -16.22 -10.40 18.15
C GLU A 67 -15.64 -9.84 16.85
N ILE A 68 -16.01 -8.62 16.47
CA ILE A 68 -15.43 -7.95 15.29
C ILE A 68 -13.91 -7.78 15.45
N LYS A 69 -13.43 -7.41 16.65
CA LYS A 69 -11.99 -7.26 16.93
C LYS A 69 -11.26 -8.60 16.95
N ASP A 70 -11.88 -9.62 17.54
CA ASP A 70 -11.31 -10.96 17.62
C ASP A 70 -11.19 -11.57 16.21
N GLU A 71 -12.22 -11.44 15.37
CA GLU A 71 -12.19 -11.91 13.99
C GLU A 71 -11.15 -11.15 13.14
N LEU A 72 -11.06 -9.83 13.33
CA LEU A 72 -10.05 -9.00 12.69
C LEU A 72 -8.62 -9.42 13.09
N TYR A 73 -8.42 -9.85 14.34
CA TYR A 73 -7.14 -10.35 14.82
C TYR A 73 -6.81 -11.74 14.24
N VAL A 74 -7.78 -12.66 14.24
CA VAL A 74 -7.63 -14.02 13.70
C VAL A 74 -7.29 -14.00 12.21
N ARG A 75 -7.92 -13.11 11.44
CA ARG A 75 -7.63 -12.92 10.00
C ARG A 75 -6.37 -12.13 9.71
N GLY A 76 -5.58 -11.77 10.73
CA GLY A 76 -4.31 -11.09 10.55
C GLY A 76 -4.43 -9.64 10.10
N GLY A 77 -5.58 -8.99 10.36
CA GLY A 77 -5.69 -7.53 10.34
C GLY A 77 -6.42 -6.94 9.14
N ARG A 78 -7.01 -7.78 8.29
CA ARG A 78 -7.94 -7.36 7.24
C ARG A 78 -9.17 -8.27 7.23
N VAL A 79 -10.36 -7.68 7.24
CA VAL A 79 -11.63 -8.41 7.04
C VAL A 79 -12.64 -7.58 6.27
N ASN A 80 -13.37 -8.19 5.34
CA ASN A 80 -14.48 -7.55 4.63
C ASN A 80 -15.73 -7.55 5.51
N THR A 81 -16.45 -6.42 5.61
CA THR A 81 -17.65 -6.31 6.44
C THR A 81 -18.79 -7.25 6.01
N VAL A 82 -18.87 -7.60 4.72
CA VAL A 82 -19.86 -8.56 4.21
C VAL A 82 -19.53 -9.99 4.61
N GLU A 83 -18.25 -10.36 4.61
CA GLU A 83 -17.83 -11.68 5.11
C GLU A 83 -18.01 -11.79 6.61
N LEU A 84 -17.66 -10.72 7.33
CA LEU A 84 -17.85 -10.61 8.77
C LEU A 84 -19.32 -10.75 9.17
N ALA A 85 -20.24 -10.20 8.37
CA ALA A 85 -21.69 -10.35 8.58
C ALA A 85 -22.18 -11.80 8.45
N LYS A 86 -21.60 -12.55 7.53
CA LYS A 86 -21.92 -13.96 7.36
C LYS A 86 -21.35 -14.81 8.49
N GLU A 87 -20.11 -14.54 8.90
CA GLU A 87 -19.43 -15.30 9.95
C GLU A 87 -20.09 -15.09 11.33
N LEU A 88 -20.40 -13.84 11.67
CA LEU A 88 -21.04 -13.49 12.95
C LEU A 88 -22.55 -13.69 12.93
N ASN A 89 -23.15 -14.01 11.78
CA ASN A 89 -24.59 -14.15 11.59
C ASN A 89 -25.40 -12.90 12.04
N VAL A 90 -24.85 -11.70 11.79
CA VAL A 90 -25.46 -10.40 12.17
C VAL A 90 -25.74 -9.59 10.90
N ASP A 91 -26.81 -8.78 10.92
CA ASP A 91 -27.15 -7.89 9.82
C ASP A 91 -26.00 -6.91 9.49
N LEU A 92 -25.76 -6.71 8.19
CA LEU A 92 -24.68 -5.86 7.69
C LEU A 92 -24.78 -4.41 8.18
N ASN A 93 -26.00 -3.88 8.39
CA ASN A 93 -26.16 -2.51 8.86
C ASN A 93 -25.66 -2.37 10.30
N GLN A 94 -25.95 -3.36 11.16
CA GLN A 94 -25.46 -3.37 12.53
C GLN A 94 -23.94 -3.42 12.56
N ILE A 95 -23.33 -4.30 11.76
CA ILE A 95 -21.88 -4.37 11.65
C ILE A 95 -21.29 -3.05 11.16
N ASN A 96 -21.88 -2.40 10.15
CA ASN A 96 -21.37 -1.11 9.68
C ASN A 96 -21.44 -0.01 10.75
N ILE A 97 -22.49 0.01 11.58
CA ILE A 97 -22.63 0.95 12.69
C ILE A 97 -21.50 0.75 13.72
N TYR A 98 -21.30 -0.49 14.18
CA TYR A 98 -20.28 -0.78 15.21
C TYR A 98 -18.85 -0.78 14.64
N ALA A 99 -18.67 -1.12 13.37
CA ALA A 99 -17.41 -0.95 12.66
C ALA A 99 -17.00 0.53 12.63
N ALA A 100 -17.93 1.46 12.39
CA ALA A 100 -17.65 2.88 12.44
C ALA A 100 -17.23 3.34 13.85
N ASP A 101 -17.78 2.72 14.90
CA ASP A 101 -17.36 2.98 16.28
C ASP A 101 -15.95 2.47 16.58
N ILE A 102 -15.60 1.29 16.06
CA ILE A 102 -14.23 0.73 16.15
C ILE A 102 -13.23 1.65 15.46
N VAL A 103 -13.57 2.24 14.30
CA VAL A 103 -12.69 3.15 13.57
C VAL A 103 -12.36 4.42 14.36
N LYS A 104 -13.22 4.86 15.28
CA LYS A 104 -12.94 6.03 16.15
C LYS A 104 -11.71 5.84 17.03
N SER A 105 -11.36 4.60 17.36
CA SER A 105 -10.16 4.26 18.13
C SER A 105 -8.84 4.54 17.39
N LYS A 106 -8.88 4.88 16.08
CA LYS A 106 -7.73 5.13 15.18
C LYS A 106 -6.79 3.93 14.93
N GLU A 107 -7.00 2.81 15.61
CA GLU A 107 -6.22 1.58 15.41
C GLU A 107 -6.62 0.85 14.12
N VAL A 108 -7.86 1.06 13.68
CA VAL A 108 -8.49 0.41 12.53
C VAL A 108 -9.03 1.47 11.57
N GLN A 109 -8.89 1.22 10.27
CA GLN A 109 -9.41 2.05 9.19
C GLN A 109 -10.42 1.25 8.37
N LEU A 110 -11.50 1.90 7.93
CA LEU A 110 -12.48 1.30 7.02
C LEU A 110 -12.22 1.80 5.60
N VAL A 111 -11.96 0.87 4.68
CA VAL A 111 -11.56 1.17 3.30
C VAL A 111 -12.29 0.21 2.35
N ALA A 112 -13.08 0.76 1.44
CA ALA A 112 -13.84 -0.01 0.44
C ALA A 112 -14.65 -1.19 1.05
N GLY A 113 -15.24 -0.99 2.24
CA GLY A 113 -15.98 -2.04 2.94
C GLY A 113 -15.11 -3.09 3.65
N SER A 114 -13.81 -2.86 3.77
CA SER A 114 -12.90 -3.70 4.55
C SER A 114 -12.34 -2.96 5.75
N LEU A 115 -12.33 -3.62 6.90
CA LEU A 115 -11.62 -3.15 8.10
C LEU A 115 -10.15 -3.55 7.99
N ILE A 116 -9.26 -2.58 8.19
CA ILE A 116 -7.82 -2.76 8.05
C ILE A 116 -7.13 -2.20 9.29
N THR A 117 -6.31 -3.01 9.95
CA THR A 117 -5.53 -2.59 11.13
C THR A 117 -4.23 -1.89 10.73
N HIS A 118 -3.73 -1.04 11.62
CA HIS A 118 -2.40 -0.42 11.43
C HIS A 118 -1.28 -1.47 11.29
N TYR A 119 -1.32 -2.56 12.07
CA TYR A 119 -0.28 -3.59 12.03
C TYR A 119 -0.27 -4.34 10.69
N TYR A 120 -1.43 -4.49 10.03
CA TYR A 120 -1.51 -5.10 8.71
C TYR A 120 -0.84 -4.21 7.65
N LEU A 121 -1.04 -2.89 7.71
CA LEU A 121 -0.34 -1.94 6.83
C LEU A 121 1.17 -1.99 7.04
N GLU A 122 1.62 -2.11 8.29
CA GLU A 122 3.04 -2.26 8.61
C GLU A 122 3.62 -3.57 8.08
N LYS A 123 2.87 -4.68 8.19
CA LYS A 123 3.24 -5.96 7.60
C LYS A 123 3.39 -5.86 6.09
N ILE A 124 2.40 -5.28 5.39
CA ILE A 124 2.49 -5.03 3.95
C ILE A 124 3.70 -4.17 3.63
N ALA A 125 3.98 -3.11 4.41
CA ALA A 125 5.14 -2.26 4.16
C ALA A 125 6.46 -3.05 4.16
N ARG A 126 6.61 -4.01 5.09
CA ARG A 126 7.78 -4.90 5.13
C ARG A 126 7.85 -5.82 3.92
N GLU A 127 6.73 -6.45 3.55
CA GLU A 127 6.65 -7.31 2.36
C GLU A 127 6.94 -6.54 1.07
N ILE A 128 6.46 -5.29 0.97
CA ILE A 128 6.77 -4.38 -0.13
C ILE A 128 8.26 -4.05 -0.16
N ASN A 129 8.87 -3.76 0.99
CA ASN A 129 10.30 -3.49 1.04
C ASN A 129 11.12 -4.70 0.55
N GLU A 130 10.80 -5.91 1.00
CA GLU A 130 11.47 -7.13 0.53
C GLU A 130 11.35 -7.30 -0.99
N LYS A 131 10.14 -7.12 -1.55
CA LYS A 131 9.92 -7.15 -3.00
C LYS A 131 10.71 -6.06 -3.73
N LEU A 132 10.71 -4.85 -3.19
CA LEU A 132 11.46 -3.72 -3.75
C LEU A 132 12.97 -4.02 -3.76
N GLN A 133 13.52 -4.59 -2.69
CA GLN A 133 14.93 -4.98 -2.65
C GLN A 133 15.27 -6.08 -3.66
N LEU A 134 14.38 -7.06 -3.86
CA LEU A 134 14.57 -8.15 -4.80
C LEU A 134 14.47 -7.69 -6.27
N GLN A 135 13.47 -6.87 -6.60
CA GLN A 135 13.19 -6.46 -7.98
C GLN A 135 13.94 -5.18 -8.39
N GLY A 136 14.31 -4.33 -7.43
CA GLY A 136 14.96 -3.03 -7.64
C GLY A 136 14.00 -1.89 -8.04
N GLN A 137 12.82 -2.22 -8.57
CA GLN A 137 11.76 -1.28 -8.90
C GLN A 137 10.39 -1.87 -8.55
N ILE A 138 9.43 -1.03 -8.16
CA ILE A 138 8.05 -1.45 -7.94
C ILE A 138 7.09 -0.33 -8.34
N THR A 139 5.89 -0.68 -8.80
CA THR A 139 4.84 0.28 -9.14
C THR A 139 3.62 0.11 -8.24
N VAL A 140 2.92 1.22 -7.95
CA VAL A 140 1.66 1.19 -7.18
C VAL A 140 0.59 0.37 -7.89
N GLY A 141 0.60 0.32 -9.23
CA GLY A 141 -0.34 -0.48 -10.01
C GLY A 141 -0.20 -1.97 -9.72
N ASP A 142 1.03 -2.48 -9.72
CA ASP A 142 1.31 -3.88 -9.42
C ASP A 142 0.91 -4.23 -7.97
N LEU A 143 1.16 -3.32 -7.04
CA LEU A 143 0.78 -3.47 -5.64
C LEU A 143 -0.75 -3.48 -5.45
N THR A 144 -1.46 -2.64 -6.21
CA THR A 144 -2.94 -2.57 -6.18
C THR A 144 -3.53 -3.91 -6.61
N LEU A 145 -3.01 -4.52 -7.68
CA LEU A 145 -3.45 -5.83 -8.15
C LEU A 145 -3.09 -6.94 -7.17
N GLN A 146 -1.91 -6.87 -6.56
CA GLN A 146 -1.44 -7.92 -5.67
C GLN A 146 -2.17 -7.96 -4.33
N TYR A 147 -2.39 -6.79 -3.73
CA TYR A 147 -3.02 -6.69 -2.41
C TYR A 147 -4.52 -6.43 -2.47
N ASP A 148 -5.11 -6.18 -3.64
CA ASP A 148 -6.53 -5.81 -3.79
C ASP A 148 -6.90 -4.66 -2.84
N LEU A 149 -6.11 -3.58 -2.90
CA LEU A 149 -6.28 -2.38 -2.07
C LEU A 149 -6.22 -1.13 -2.96
N PRO A 150 -6.99 -0.07 -2.64
CA PRO A 150 -6.96 1.16 -3.43
C PRO A 150 -5.54 1.75 -3.55
N ALA A 151 -5.20 2.19 -4.76
CA ALA A 151 -3.89 2.78 -5.06
C ALA A 151 -3.55 3.96 -4.13
N GLU A 152 -4.51 4.81 -3.81
CA GLU A 152 -4.32 5.96 -2.91
C GLU A 152 -3.95 5.53 -1.49
N LEU A 153 -4.55 4.45 -0.99
CA LEU A 153 -4.21 3.91 0.33
C LEU A 153 -2.79 3.37 0.34
N LEU A 154 -2.41 2.60 -0.68
CA LEU A 154 -1.06 2.06 -0.79
C LEU A 154 -0.02 3.18 -0.94
N GLN A 155 -0.33 4.21 -1.73
CA GLN A 155 0.54 5.37 -1.92
C GLN A 155 0.76 6.12 -0.61
N HIS A 156 -0.30 6.65 0.01
CA HIS A 156 -0.17 7.57 1.14
C HIS A 156 0.00 6.85 2.48
N SER A 157 -0.75 5.78 2.72
CA SER A 157 -0.80 5.11 4.03
C SER A 157 0.29 4.06 4.22
N VAL A 158 0.89 3.58 3.12
CA VAL A 158 1.95 2.57 3.16
C VAL A 158 3.27 3.12 2.61
N LEU A 159 3.34 3.42 1.32
CA LEU A 159 4.61 3.77 0.66
C LEU A 159 5.20 5.07 1.22
N GLU A 160 4.50 6.19 1.12
CA GLU A 160 5.00 7.49 1.57
C GLU A 160 5.19 7.56 3.10
N LYS A 161 4.30 6.94 3.87
CA LYS A 161 4.37 6.92 5.34
C LYS A 161 5.59 6.14 5.86
N TYR A 162 5.96 5.04 5.19
CA TYR A 162 7.04 4.15 5.62
C TYR A 162 8.33 4.29 4.79
N LEU A 163 8.35 5.18 3.80
CA LEU A 163 9.54 5.52 3.02
C LEU A 163 10.65 6.04 3.94
N GLY A 164 11.85 5.47 3.82
CA GLY A 164 12.99 5.82 4.67
C GLY A 164 12.93 5.26 6.09
N LYS A 165 11.87 4.54 6.47
CA LYS A 165 11.76 3.85 7.77
C LYS A 165 11.79 2.34 7.62
N LEU A 166 10.73 1.77 7.05
CA LEU A 166 10.65 0.33 6.75
C LEU A 166 10.95 0.05 5.28
N ILE A 167 10.63 1.00 4.41
CA ILE A 167 10.84 0.89 2.96
C ILE A 167 12.08 1.67 2.59
N CYS A 168 13.15 0.95 2.23
CA CYS A 168 14.41 1.50 1.79
C CYS A 168 14.38 1.72 0.27
N GLY A 169 13.81 2.84 -0.16
CA GLY A 169 13.72 3.20 -1.57
C GLY A 169 13.62 4.70 -1.79
N ARG A 170 13.64 5.11 -3.05
CA ARG A 170 13.35 6.46 -3.52
C ARG A 170 12.17 6.45 -4.46
N GLN A 171 11.29 7.43 -4.28
CA GLN A 171 10.21 7.71 -5.21
C GLN A 171 10.77 8.37 -6.48
N ASP A 172 10.24 8.00 -7.64
CA ASP A 172 10.59 8.65 -8.90
C ASP A 172 10.04 10.10 -8.90
N PRO A 173 10.88 11.12 -9.13
CA PRO A 173 10.41 12.50 -9.22
C PRO A 173 9.53 12.76 -10.46
N SER A 174 9.60 11.90 -11.47
CA SER A 174 8.82 12.02 -12.71
C SER A 174 7.47 11.29 -12.63
N ASP A 175 7.39 10.23 -11.82
CA ASP A 175 6.17 9.47 -11.60
C ASP A 175 6.06 9.04 -10.12
N PRO A 176 5.21 9.68 -9.31
CA PRO A 176 5.11 9.37 -7.89
C PRO A 176 4.64 7.95 -7.60
N ARG A 177 4.15 7.21 -8.61
CA ARG A 177 3.69 5.82 -8.47
C ARG A 177 4.79 4.78 -8.65
N ILE A 178 6.02 5.19 -8.91
CA ILE A 178 7.16 4.29 -9.12
C ILE A 178 8.20 4.54 -8.03
N PHE A 179 8.71 3.44 -7.47
CA PHE A 179 9.73 3.46 -6.43
C PHE A 179 10.91 2.57 -6.85
N TYR A 180 12.12 3.03 -6.57
CA TYR A 180 13.37 2.35 -6.90
C TYR A 180 14.25 2.17 -5.68
N THR A 181 15.13 1.17 -5.70
CA THR A 181 16.23 1.09 -4.74
C THR A 181 17.42 1.95 -5.16
N GLU A 182 18.26 2.33 -4.21
CA GLU A 182 19.49 3.08 -4.51
C GLU A 182 20.43 2.26 -5.40
N GLU A 183 20.51 0.96 -5.16
CA GLU A 183 21.30 0.01 -5.93
C GLU A 183 20.80 -0.08 -7.38
N TYR A 184 19.48 -0.05 -7.57
CA TYR A 184 18.88 -0.04 -8.90
C TYR A 184 19.25 1.24 -9.66
N ILE A 185 19.13 2.40 -9.02
CA ILE A 185 19.51 3.69 -9.63
C ILE A 185 21.00 3.74 -9.96
N THR A 186 21.86 3.31 -9.04
CA THR A 186 23.32 3.32 -9.22
C THR A 186 23.75 2.41 -10.36
N ARG A 187 23.21 1.20 -10.42
CA ARG A 187 23.44 0.25 -11.51
C ARG A 187 22.92 0.76 -12.84
N THR A 188 21.77 1.43 -12.84
CA THR A 188 21.19 2.05 -14.05
C THR A 188 22.07 3.20 -14.56
N LYS A 189 22.55 4.07 -13.66
CA LYS A 189 23.52 5.12 -13.99
C LYS A 189 24.80 4.53 -14.59
N ALA A 190 25.31 3.43 -14.04
CA ALA A 190 26.49 2.75 -14.56
C ALA A 190 26.24 2.15 -15.97
N LYS A 191 25.07 1.53 -16.20
CA LYS A 191 24.66 1.04 -17.53
C LYS A 191 24.62 2.17 -18.56
N ILE A 192 23.96 3.29 -18.23
CA ILE A 192 23.89 4.46 -19.10
C ILE A 192 25.30 4.99 -19.40
N ARG A 193 26.13 5.19 -18.37
CA ARG A 193 27.51 5.67 -18.55
C ARG A 193 28.32 4.73 -19.47
N GLY A 194 28.23 3.42 -19.26
CA GLY A 194 28.91 2.43 -20.09
C GLY A 194 28.44 2.50 -21.55
N ALA A 195 27.13 2.60 -21.78
CA ALA A 195 26.57 2.75 -23.11
C ALA A 195 27.09 4.03 -23.80
N LEU A 196 27.06 5.17 -23.11
CA LEU A 196 27.49 6.46 -23.68
C LEU A 196 28.98 6.52 -23.98
N MET A 197 29.84 5.91 -23.15
CA MET A 197 31.29 5.90 -23.34
C MET A 197 31.73 5.12 -24.59
N GLY A 198 30.94 4.15 -25.04
CA GLY A 198 31.22 3.37 -26.25
C GLY A 198 30.81 4.06 -27.57
N LEU A 199 30.05 5.15 -27.50
CA LEU A 199 29.53 5.83 -28.69
C LEU A 199 30.56 6.81 -29.26
N LEU A 200 30.87 6.64 -30.54
CA LEU A 200 31.82 7.49 -31.28
C LEU A 200 31.14 8.40 -32.31
N LYS A 201 29.83 8.24 -32.51
CA LYS A 201 29.02 9.00 -33.49
C LYS A 201 27.70 9.44 -32.86
N PRO A 202 27.07 10.52 -33.38
CA PRO A 202 25.72 10.92 -32.97
C PRO A 202 24.76 9.74 -33.05
N THR A 203 24.11 9.43 -31.93
CA THR A 203 23.26 8.23 -31.80
C THR A 203 21.89 8.63 -31.26
N PRO A 204 20.78 8.19 -31.87
CA PRO A 204 19.44 8.44 -31.36
C PRO A 204 19.26 7.93 -29.93
N ILE A 205 18.63 8.74 -29.08
CA ILE A 205 18.37 8.39 -27.68
C ILE A 205 17.50 7.14 -27.57
N SER A 206 16.54 6.95 -28.48
CA SER A 206 15.69 5.74 -28.55
C SER A 206 16.48 4.43 -28.66
N LEU A 207 17.59 4.43 -29.41
CA LEU A 207 18.47 3.28 -29.55
C LEU A 207 19.26 3.00 -28.25
N ILE A 208 19.67 4.06 -27.55
CA ILE A 208 20.37 3.94 -26.26
C ILE A 208 19.42 3.41 -25.18
N ILE A 209 18.20 3.94 -25.13
CA ILE A 209 17.16 3.55 -24.18
C ILE A 209 16.78 2.08 -24.37
N SER A 210 16.51 1.67 -25.62
CA SER A 210 16.16 0.28 -25.93
C SER A 210 17.29 -0.68 -25.57
N HIS A 211 18.55 -0.33 -25.85
CA HIS A 211 19.71 -1.13 -25.46
C HIS A 211 19.87 -1.23 -23.94
N CYS A 212 19.54 -0.17 -23.19
CA CYS A 212 19.62 -0.17 -21.72
C CYS A 212 18.39 -0.80 -21.05
N ASN A 213 17.30 -1.03 -21.79
CA ASN A 213 15.98 -1.45 -21.32
C ASN A 213 15.44 -0.56 -20.19
N LEU A 214 15.32 0.74 -20.46
CA LEU A 214 14.88 1.75 -19.49
C LEU A 214 13.66 2.52 -19.99
N ALA A 215 12.93 3.16 -19.08
CA ALA A 215 11.95 4.17 -19.45
C ALA A 215 12.65 5.46 -19.91
N GLU A 216 12.12 6.12 -20.95
CA GLU A 216 12.70 7.34 -21.52
C GLU A 216 12.84 8.47 -20.48
N ARG A 217 11.82 8.67 -19.64
CA ARG A 217 11.85 9.70 -18.59
C ARG A 217 12.93 9.43 -17.55
N LEU A 218 13.08 8.17 -17.11
CA LEU A 218 14.13 7.77 -16.18
C LEU A 218 15.52 7.99 -16.80
N PHE A 219 15.70 7.67 -18.08
CA PHE A 219 16.95 7.96 -18.78
C PHE A 219 17.28 9.45 -18.77
N LEU A 220 16.33 10.31 -19.15
CA LEU A 220 16.55 11.76 -19.21
C LEU A 220 16.85 12.35 -17.82
N TYR A 221 16.15 11.90 -16.78
CA TYR A 221 16.40 12.30 -15.40
C TYR A 221 17.79 11.88 -14.92
N LEU A 222 18.19 10.63 -15.18
CA LEU A 222 19.50 10.13 -14.77
C LEU A 222 20.63 10.74 -15.60
N PHE A 223 20.40 11.04 -16.88
CA PHE A 223 21.38 11.69 -17.75
C PHE A 223 21.83 13.03 -17.18
N ASP A 224 20.93 13.82 -16.60
CA ASP A 224 21.28 15.13 -16.02
C ASP A 224 22.15 15.04 -14.77
N GLN A 225 22.07 13.90 -14.09
CA GLN A 225 22.92 13.61 -12.94
C GLN A 225 24.25 12.96 -13.37
N LEU A 226 24.35 12.57 -14.63
CA LEU A 226 25.56 12.01 -15.21
C LEU A 226 26.36 13.14 -15.83
N ASN A 227 27.61 13.30 -15.38
CA ASN A 227 28.61 14.10 -16.09
C ASN A 227 29.07 13.33 -17.34
N ALA A 228 28.16 13.16 -18.32
CA ALA A 228 28.42 12.42 -19.54
C ALA A 228 29.41 13.19 -20.44
N PRO A 229 30.35 12.49 -21.11
CA PRO A 229 31.32 13.13 -22.00
C PRO A 229 30.70 13.43 -23.38
N GLY A 230 29.57 14.14 -23.40
CA GLY A 230 28.80 14.50 -24.60
C GLY A 230 27.51 15.21 -24.24
N VAL A 231 26.75 15.64 -25.25
CA VAL A 231 25.52 16.42 -25.06
C VAL A 231 24.34 15.79 -25.77
N LEU A 232 23.14 15.99 -25.25
CA LEU A 232 21.91 15.66 -25.95
C LEU A 232 21.50 16.85 -26.83
N THR A 233 21.09 16.59 -28.07
CA THR A 233 20.57 17.64 -28.96
C THR A 233 19.20 18.18 -28.53
N GLY A 234 18.52 17.49 -27.62
CA GLY A 234 17.25 17.88 -27.05
C GLY A 234 16.76 16.91 -25.98
N ARG A 235 15.53 17.14 -25.48
CA ARG A 235 14.86 16.33 -24.44
C ARG A 235 13.63 15.59 -24.95
N GLN A 236 13.55 15.40 -26.25
CA GLN A 236 12.40 14.81 -26.94
C GLN A 236 12.80 13.46 -27.56
N SER A 237 11.82 12.65 -27.93
CA SER A 237 12.04 11.29 -28.48
C SER A 237 12.92 11.25 -29.75
N GLY A 238 13.00 12.35 -30.50
CA GLY A 238 13.86 12.49 -31.68
C GLY A 238 15.29 12.99 -31.40
N ALA A 239 15.65 13.23 -30.14
CA ALA A 239 16.97 13.75 -29.79
C ALA A 239 18.06 12.69 -29.93
N GLN A 240 19.29 13.17 -30.11
CA GLN A 240 20.49 12.36 -30.30
C GLN A 240 21.50 12.71 -29.22
N TYR A 241 22.27 11.70 -28.78
CA TYR A 241 23.46 11.91 -28.00
C TYR A 241 24.64 12.15 -28.94
N VAL A 242 25.33 13.28 -28.77
CA VAL A 242 26.54 13.66 -29.50
C VAL A 242 27.74 13.50 -28.57
N PRO A 243 28.59 12.48 -28.77
CA PRO A 243 29.79 12.28 -27.96
C PRO A 243 30.79 13.43 -28.14
N SER A 244 31.46 13.84 -27.06
CA SER A 244 32.48 14.91 -27.12
C SER A 244 33.68 14.55 -28.00
N CYS A 245 34.02 13.26 -28.12
CA CYS A 245 35.07 12.79 -29.03
C CYS A 245 34.72 13.03 -30.50
N TYR A 246 33.43 12.91 -30.86
CA TYR A 246 32.95 13.22 -32.20
C TYR A 246 33.13 14.71 -32.50
N THR A 247 32.64 15.59 -31.62
CA THR A 247 32.81 17.06 -31.77
C THR A 247 34.28 17.47 -31.85
N LYS A 248 35.16 16.87 -31.03
CA LYS A 248 36.60 17.12 -31.11
C LYS A 248 37.19 16.71 -32.45
N SER A 249 36.83 15.52 -32.95
CA SER A 249 37.31 15.01 -34.23
C SER A 249 36.86 15.90 -35.40
N GLN A 250 35.63 16.42 -35.36
CA GLN A 250 35.12 17.37 -36.34
C GLN A 250 35.92 18.69 -36.32
N ASN A 251 36.13 19.25 -35.14
CA ASN A 251 36.90 20.48 -34.98
C ASN A 251 38.35 20.32 -35.44
N GLU A 252 39.01 19.21 -35.06
CA GLU A 252 40.37 18.90 -35.50
C GLU A 252 40.45 18.74 -37.03
N TRP A 253 39.46 18.08 -37.65
CA TRP A 253 39.39 17.96 -39.10
C TRP A 253 39.25 19.33 -39.78
N VAL A 254 38.35 20.20 -39.31
CA VAL A 254 38.16 21.56 -39.86
C VAL A 254 39.45 22.38 -39.74
N MET A 255 40.08 22.35 -38.56
CA MET A 255 41.32 23.10 -38.30
C MET A 255 42.48 22.59 -39.17
N ASN A 256 42.64 21.27 -39.30
CA ASN A 256 43.70 20.67 -40.12
C ASN A 256 43.48 20.94 -41.61
N PHE A 257 42.24 20.84 -42.08
CA PHE A 257 41.89 21.12 -43.48
C PHE A 257 42.17 22.58 -43.84
N TYR A 258 41.71 23.51 -43.01
CA TYR A 258 41.95 24.95 -43.22
C TYR A 258 43.44 25.28 -43.17
N LYS A 259 44.19 24.70 -42.23
CA LYS A 259 45.65 24.92 -42.11
C LYS A 259 46.43 24.44 -43.33
N GLN A 260 45.98 23.37 -43.98
CA GLN A 260 46.64 22.82 -45.16
C GLN A 260 46.24 23.54 -46.45
N ASN A 261 44.97 23.94 -46.58
CA ASN A 261 44.41 24.39 -47.85
C ASN A 261 44.11 25.91 -47.89
N ASN A 262 44.06 26.60 -46.76
CA ASN A 262 43.64 28.01 -46.61
C ASN A 262 42.22 28.32 -47.13
N TYR A 263 41.38 27.30 -47.33
CA TYR A 263 39.96 27.45 -47.63
C TYR A 263 39.15 26.35 -46.94
N LEU A 264 37.83 26.51 -46.89
CA LEU A 264 36.88 25.50 -46.44
C LEU A 264 35.78 25.35 -47.49
N GLU A 265 35.52 24.12 -47.91
CA GLU A 265 34.41 23.84 -48.82
C GLU A 265 33.10 23.87 -48.06
N TYR A 266 32.13 24.64 -48.58
CA TYR A 266 30.80 24.70 -47.99
C TYR A 266 30.13 23.32 -47.96
N ASP A 267 30.31 22.51 -49.02
CA ASP A 267 29.78 21.14 -49.12
C ASP A 267 30.44 20.17 -48.14
N ALA A 268 31.67 20.44 -47.69
CA ALA A 268 32.32 19.63 -46.67
C ALA A 268 31.80 19.98 -45.26
N LEU A 269 31.47 21.25 -45.02
CA LEU A 269 30.88 21.71 -43.76
C LEU A 269 29.44 21.24 -43.56
N THR A 270 28.64 21.15 -44.62
CA THR A 270 27.25 20.67 -44.55
C THR A 270 27.13 19.16 -44.28
N ARG A 271 28.22 18.40 -44.47
CA ARG A 271 28.28 16.94 -44.27
C ARG A 271 28.80 16.53 -42.88
N LEU A 272 29.26 17.47 -42.08
CA LEU A 272 29.72 17.27 -40.69
C LEU A 272 28.54 17.38 -39.72
#